data_AF-A0A101GI17-F1
#
_entry.id   AF-A0A101GI17-F1
#
_cell.length_a   1.000
_cell.length_b   1.000
_cell.length_c   1.000
_cell.angle_alpha   90.00
_cell.angle_beta   90.00
_cell.angle_gamma   90.00
#
_symmetry.space_group_name_H-M   'P 1'
#
loop_
_entity.id
_entity.type
_entity.pdbx_description
1 polymer ?
#
loop_
_entity_poly.entity_id
_entity_poly.type
_entity_poly.pdbx_seq_one_letter_code
_entity_poly.pdbx_strand_id
1 'polypeptide(L)'
;MSEGERVDRKPPVEPLKVRNSLYDGRGRILEPATRQCETSAKHIASVLKALAAVFGRDLETRVDSGAIRFFDESGEVATLECGQAELMVQNVHLTLEPLLQRKI
;
A
#
# COMPACT_ATOMS: atom_id res chain seq x y z
N MET A 1 -13.49 30.94 -53.70
CA MET A 1 -14.12 29.67 -53.31
C MET A 1 -13.21 29.02 -52.28
N SER A 2 -13.81 28.57 -51.18
CA SER A 2 -13.27 28.62 -49.82
C SER A 2 -12.23 27.54 -49.50
N GLU A 3 -11.26 27.94 -48.68
CA GLU A 3 -10.21 27.10 -48.08
C GLU A 3 -10.83 25.99 -47.21
N GLY A 4 -10.37 24.76 -47.42
CA GLY A 4 -10.80 23.59 -46.65
C GLY A 4 -10.16 23.59 -45.26
N GLU A 5 -10.97 23.87 -44.25
CA GLU A 5 -10.61 23.87 -42.84
C GLU A 5 -10.20 22.44 -42.40
N ARG A 6 -8.92 22.24 -42.05
CA ARG A 6 -8.44 20.98 -41.46
C ARG A 6 -8.82 20.94 -39.99
N VAL A 7 -9.76 20.07 -39.64
CA VAL A 7 -10.14 19.79 -38.25
C VAL A 7 -9.12 18.83 -37.65
N ASP A 8 -8.16 19.37 -36.89
CA ASP A 8 -7.25 18.58 -36.05
C ASP A 8 -8.04 17.97 -34.88
N ARG A 9 -8.59 16.77 -35.09
CA ARG A 9 -9.22 16.00 -34.02
C ARG A 9 -8.12 15.47 -33.11
N LYS A 10 -8.01 16.04 -31.90
CA LYS A 10 -7.17 15.46 -30.84
C LYS A 10 -7.58 14.00 -30.61
N PRO A 11 -6.62 13.06 -30.52
CA PRO A 11 -6.94 11.67 -30.22
C PRO A 11 -7.65 11.60 -28.86
N PRO A 12 -8.60 10.66 -28.69
CA PRO A 12 -9.28 10.48 -27.42
C PRO A 12 -8.22 10.22 -26.35
N VAL A 13 -8.20 11.07 -25.32
CA VAL A 13 -7.36 10.86 -24.15
C VAL A 13 -7.88 9.60 -23.48
N GLU A 14 -7.14 8.50 -23.58
CA GLU A 14 -7.46 7.29 -22.83
C GLU A 14 -7.53 7.67 -21.35
N PRO A 15 -8.62 7.34 -20.63
CA PRO A 15 -8.70 7.64 -19.22
C PRO A 15 -7.53 6.93 -18.53
N LEU A 16 -6.71 7.72 -17.83
CA LEU A 16 -5.67 7.23 -16.93
C LEU A 16 -6.30 6.12 -16.09
N LYS A 17 -5.84 4.86 -16.28
CA LYS A 17 -6.23 3.74 -15.44
C LYS A 17 -5.76 4.06 -14.03
N VAL A 18 -6.65 4.64 -13.23
CA VAL A 18 -6.47 4.80 -11.80
C VAL A 18 -6.37 3.37 -11.25
N ARG A 19 -5.17 2.94 -10.85
CA ARG A 19 -5.00 1.70 -10.11
C ARG A 19 -5.69 1.90 -8.77
N ASN A 20 -6.94 1.44 -8.66
CA ASN A 20 -7.63 1.37 -7.39
C ASN A 20 -6.84 0.41 -6.49
N SER A 21 -6.36 0.88 -5.35
CA SER A 21 -5.61 0.14 -4.33
C SER A 21 -6.38 -1.01 -3.66
N LEU A 22 -7.54 -1.36 -4.22
CA LEU A 22 -8.42 -2.43 -3.77
C LEU A 22 -8.11 -3.76 -4.46
N TYR A 23 -7.24 -3.78 -5.47
CA TYR A 23 -6.97 -4.99 -6.25
C TYR A 23 -5.47 -5.30 -6.34
N ASP A 24 -5.13 -6.58 -6.26
CA ASP A 24 -3.77 -7.07 -6.47
C ASP A 24 -3.33 -6.99 -7.95
N GLY A 25 -2.05 -7.25 -8.23
CA GLY A 25 -1.50 -7.26 -9.59
C GLY A 25 -2.14 -8.31 -10.53
N ARG A 26 -3.01 -9.18 -10.00
CA ARG A 26 -3.78 -10.20 -10.71
C ARG A 26 -5.27 -9.85 -10.78
N GLY A 27 -5.68 -8.67 -10.31
CA GLY A 27 -7.07 -8.19 -10.34
C GLY A 27 -7.98 -8.75 -9.24
N ARG A 28 -7.44 -9.31 -8.15
CA ARG A 28 -8.22 -9.84 -7.00
C ARG A 28 -8.40 -8.78 -5.93
N ILE A 29 -9.57 -8.74 -5.29
CA ILE A 29 -9.85 -7.79 -4.20
C ILE A 29 -8.95 -8.10 -3.00
N LEU A 30 -8.32 -7.07 -2.45
CA LEU A 30 -7.62 -7.13 -1.17
C LEU A 30 -8.64 -6.98 -0.04
N GLU A 31 -9.00 -8.10 0.59
CA GLU A 31 -9.86 -8.12 1.77
C GLU A 31 -9.02 -8.19 3.06
N PRO A 32 -9.39 -7.46 4.12
CA PRO A 32 -8.69 -7.55 5.39
C PRO A 32 -8.90 -8.94 6.00
N ALA A 33 -7.82 -9.69 6.23
CA ALA A 33 -7.93 -10.98 6.90
C ALA A 33 -8.18 -10.77 8.40
N THR A 34 -9.45 -10.91 8.81
CA THR A 34 -9.90 -10.61 10.18
C THR A 34 -9.47 -11.63 11.24
N ARG A 35 -8.83 -12.75 10.87
CA ARG A 35 -8.51 -13.86 11.79
C ARG A 35 -7.06 -14.34 11.81
N GLN A 36 -6.20 -13.92 10.89
CA GLN A 36 -4.83 -14.46 10.77
C GLN A 36 -3.74 -13.59 11.40
N CYS A 37 -4.10 -12.37 11.80
CA CYS A 37 -3.09 -11.41 12.21
C CYS A 37 -2.35 -11.78 13.49
N GLU A 38 -2.92 -12.51 14.45
CA GLU A 38 -2.18 -12.83 15.70
C GLU A 38 -0.86 -13.57 15.44
N THR A 39 -0.83 -14.50 14.48
CA THR A 39 0.39 -15.24 14.13
C THR A 39 1.40 -14.41 13.34
N SER A 40 0.96 -13.40 12.58
CA SER A 40 1.78 -12.62 11.66
C SER A 40 2.01 -11.16 12.11
N ALA A 41 1.37 -10.71 13.18
CA ALA A 41 1.36 -9.31 13.62
C ALA A 41 2.76 -8.77 13.91
N LYS A 42 3.65 -9.59 14.49
CA LYS A 42 5.04 -9.20 14.72
C LYS A 42 5.80 -8.94 13.41
N HIS A 43 5.55 -9.77 12.40
CA HIS A 43 6.16 -9.59 11.08
C HIS A 43 5.60 -8.34 10.39
N ILE A 44 4.27 -8.17 10.40
CA ILE A 44 3.58 -6.99 9.86
C ILE A 44 4.11 -5.72 10.53
N ALA A 45 4.19 -5.69 11.86
CA ALA A 45 4.74 -4.58 12.63
C ALA A 45 6.19 -4.28 12.24
N SER A 46 7.01 -5.31 12.04
CA SER A 46 8.41 -5.15 11.61
C SER A 46 8.52 -4.53 10.22
N VAL A 47 7.69 -4.96 9.26
CA VAL A 47 7.69 -4.41 7.89
C VAL A 47 7.25 -2.95 7.92
N LEU A 48 6.18 -2.63 8.65
CA LEU A 48 5.69 -1.26 8.79
C LEU A 48 6.70 -0.35 9.50
N LYS A 49 7.37 -0.85 10.54
CA LYS A 49 8.48 -0.14 11.19
C LYS A 49 9.63 0.14 10.21
N ALA A 50 10.04 -0.85 9.43
CA ALA A 50 11.10 -0.67 8.43
C ALA A 50 10.70 0.36 7.36
N LEU A 51 9.44 0.34 6.92
CA LEU A 51 8.91 1.31 5.98
C LEU A 51 8.90 2.73 6.57
N ALA A 52 8.50 2.90 7.83
CA ALA A 52 8.57 4.18 8.52
C ALA A 52 10.02 4.71 8.61
N ALA A 53 11.00 3.83 8.85
CA ALA A 53 12.41 4.20 8.87
C ALA A 53 12.91 4.71 7.51
N VAL A 54 12.41 4.16 6.39
CA VAL A 54 12.70 4.68 5.03
C VAL A 54 12.20 6.13 4.87
N PHE A 55 11.12 6.50 5.57
CA PHE A 55 10.62 7.88 5.63
C PHE A 55 11.27 8.74 6.72
N GLY A 56 12.34 8.25 7.36
CA GLY A 56 13.07 8.99 8.40
C GLY A 56 12.38 9.01 9.77
N ARG A 57 11.43 8.08 10.01
CA ARG A 57 10.76 7.93 11.30
C ARG A 57 11.22 6.65 11.98
N ASP A 58 11.93 6.78 13.10
CA ASP A 58 12.15 5.65 14.00
C ASP A 58 10.96 5.53 14.94
N LEU A 59 10.38 4.34 14.97
CA LEU A 59 9.18 4.04 15.74
C LEU A 59 9.41 2.77 16.54
N GLU A 60 8.94 2.75 17.78
CA GLU A 60 8.72 1.50 18.51
C GLU A 60 7.37 0.91 18.14
N THR A 61 7.29 -0.41 18.13
CA THR A 61 6.04 -1.13 17.84
C THR A 61 5.67 -2.06 18.99
N ARG A 62 4.38 -2.03 19.36
CA ARG A 62 3.80 -2.99 20.31
C ARG A 62 2.60 -3.65 19.66
N VAL A 63 2.51 -4.96 19.85
CA VAL A 63 1.38 -5.75 19.35
C VAL A 63 0.52 -6.12 20.54
N ASP A 64 -0.67 -5.57 20.56
CA ASP A 64 -1.73 -5.89 21.53
C ASP A 64 -2.79 -6.73 20.81
N SER A 65 -3.61 -7.50 21.53
CA SER A 65 -4.58 -8.44 20.94
C SER A 65 -5.52 -7.79 19.92
N GLY A 66 -5.18 -7.92 18.62
CA GLY A 66 -5.94 -7.38 17.49
C GLY A 66 -5.41 -6.06 16.91
N ALA A 67 -4.37 -5.44 17.50
CA ALA A 67 -3.88 -4.14 17.03
C ALA A 67 -2.34 -4.01 17.12
N ILE A 68 -1.80 -3.16 16.26
CA ILE A 68 -0.39 -2.77 16.25
C ILE A 68 -0.30 -1.29 16.58
N ARG A 69 0.40 -0.97 17.67
CA ARG A 69 0.58 0.37 18.18
C ARG A 69 1.99 0.84 17.87
N PHE A 70 2.11 2.11 17.49
CA PHE A 70 3.34 2.75 17.08
C PHE A 70 3.64 3.93 18.00
N PHE A 71 4.88 4.02 18.45
CA PHE A 71 5.33 5.04 19.38
C PHE A 71 6.57 5.76 18.83
N ASP A 72 6.65 7.06 19.06
CA ASP A 72 7.87 7.85 18.92
C ASP A 72 8.35 8.36 20.30
N GLU A 73 9.31 9.27 20.31
CA GLU A 73 9.85 9.89 21.53
C GLU A 73 8.81 10.71 22.32
N SER A 74 7.73 11.16 21.67
CA SER A 74 6.64 11.91 22.29
C SER A 74 5.51 11.01 22.81
N GLY A 75 5.52 9.72 22.46
CA GLY A 75 4.56 8.73 22.91
C GLY A 75 3.88 8.00 21.76
N GLU A 76 2.62 7.58 21.97
CA GLU A 76 1.88 6.86 20.94
C GLU A 76 1.44 7.78 19.81
N VAL A 77 1.75 7.41 18.57
CA VAL A 77 1.43 8.21 17.37
C VAL A 77 0.38 7.58 16.48
N ALA A 78 0.24 6.26 16.52
CA ALA A 78 -0.76 5.56 15.71
C ALA A 78 -1.08 4.19 16.31
N THR A 79 -2.33 3.76 16.08
CA THR A 79 -2.78 2.38 16.30
C THR A 79 -3.46 1.90 15.03
N LEU A 80 -3.07 0.72 14.57
CA LEU A 80 -3.64 0.05 13.41
C LEU A 80 -4.29 -1.26 13.82
N GLU A 81 -5.55 -1.44 13.43
CA GLU A 81 -6.17 -2.75 13.54
C GLU A 81 -5.43 -3.74 12.64
N CYS A 82 -5.31 -4.96 13.13
CA CYS A 82 -4.52 -6.02 12.52
C CYS A 82 -4.84 -6.24 11.03
N GLY A 83 -6.13 -6.27 10.67
CA GLY A 83 -6.55 -6.43 9.27
C GLY A 83 -6.17 -5.24 8.39
N GLN A 84 -6.14 -4.02 8.94
CA GLN A 84 -5.71 -2.83 8.21
C GLN A 84 -4.19 -2.87 7.97
N ALA A 85 -3.44 -3.24 9.01
CA ALA A 85 -1.99 -3.36 8.92
C ALA A 85 -1.57 -4.44 7.90
N GLU A 86 -2.29 -5.56 7.86
CA GLU A 86 -2.06 -6.61 6.88
C GLU A 86 -2.31 -6.13 5.44
N LEU A 87 -3.44 -5.44 5.20
CA LEU A 87 -3.74 -4.86 3.90
C LEU A 87 -2.66 -3.87 3.44
N MET A 88 -2.14 -3.06 4.35
CA MET A 88 -1.04 -2.14 4.03
C MET A 88 0.21 -2.88 3.61
N VAL A 89 0.62 -3.92 4.34
CA VAL A 89 1.79 -4.73 4.00
C VAL A 89 1.59 -5.49 2.69
N GLN A 90 0.41 -6.07 2.46
CA GLN A 90 0.08 -6.73 1.19
C GLN A 90 0.16 -5.74 0.02
N ASN A 91 -0.38 -4.54 0.18
CA ASN A 91 -0.29 -3.47 -0.82
C ASN A 91 1.15 -3.07 -1.13
N VAL A 92 1.99 -2.91 -0.10
CA VAL A 92 3.42 -2.63 -0.26
C VAL A 92 4.09 -3.78 -1.01
N HIS A 93 3.84 -5.03 -0.61
CA HIS A 93 4.41 -6.20 -1.27
C HIS A 93 4.04 -6.24 -2.76
N LEU A 94 2.76 -6.07 -3.09
CA LEU A 94 2.27 -6.10 -4.48
C LEU A 94 2.80 -4.94 -5.32
N THR A 95 2.92 -3.76 -4.73
CA THR A 95 3.46 -2.58 -5.41
C THR A 95 4.94 -2.78 -5.74
N LEU A 96 5.68 -3.42 -4.85
CA LEU A 96 7.11 -3.67 -4.99
C LEU A 96 7.42 -5.03 -5.64
N GLU A 97 6.45 -5.91 -5.85
CA GLU A 97 6.61 -7.26 -6.40
C GLU A 97 7.47 -7.28 -7.67
N PRO A 98 7.27 -6.38 -8.66
CA PRO A 98 8.10 -6.34 -9.87
C PRO A 98 9.58 -6.02 -9.61
N LEU A 99 9.88 -5.27 -8.54
CA LEU A 99 11.25 -4.94 -8.13
C LEU A 99 11.89 -6.12 -7.38
N LEU A 100 11.09 -6.84 -6.59
CA LEU A 100 11.56 -7.98 -5.78
C LEU A 100 11.78 -9.25 -6.61
N GLN A 101 11.01 -9.45 -7.68
CA GLN A 101 11.10 -10.63 -8.55
C GLN A 101 12.09 -10.50 -9.69
N ARG A 102 12.66 -9.31 -9.91
CA ARG A 102 13.67 -9.10 -10.95
C ARG A 102 14.97 -9.76 -10.50
N LYS A 103 15.31 -10.91 -11.08
CA LYS A 103 16.65 -11.49 -10.95
C LYS A 103 17.67 -10.47 -11.46
N ILE A 104 18.61 -10.10 -10.61
CA ILE A 104 19.81 -9.32 -10.96
C ILE A 104 20.73 -10.23 -11.77
#